data_AF-A0A1Z8UUJ2-F1
#
_entry.id   AF-A0A1Z8UUJ2-F1
#
_cell.length_a   1.000
_cell.length_b   1.000
_cell.length_c   1.000
_cell.angle_alpha   90.00
_cell.angle_beta   90.00
_cell.angle_gamma   90.00
#
_symmetry.space_group_name_H-M   'P 1'
#
loop_
_entity.id
_entity.type
_entity.pdbx_description
1 polymer ?
#
loop_
_entity_poly.entity_id
_entity_poly.type
_entity_poly.pdbx_seq_one_letter_code
_entity_poly.pdbx_strand_id
1 'polypeptide(L)'
;MGCNKNLLCVIFIILVLYVLYCRHINSEQEPEYDQEDLTTAWTSMWKQHCREMYVDLKLGDHVCVVDTEFSPDTIIDEVQDKLKHRQLRWTKKRHANYPTTDIPVTPKTLPITNSLKERLLKEVVAPEIKRAYDIDENNISYQEAFVVRYSASNDHQHGLKPHVDGSPLSFVCALNDDFVGGGTRFIKTGDTYNLKKGQCCIFPGINQHEGVPVTKGERWILTGFLNYGPTALECKRLFRVS
;
A
#
# COMPACT_ATOMS: atom_id res chain seq x y z
N MET A 1 -5.40 -34.85 -11.68
CA MET A 1 -6.75 -34.58 -12.20
C MET A 1 -6.67 -33.33 -13.07
N GLY A 2 -6.75 -33.50 -14.39
CA GLY A 2 -6.56 -32.40 -15.34
C GLY A 2 -7.75 -31.46 -15.33
N CYS A 3 -7.53 -30.19 -14.97
CA CYS A 3 -8.53 -29.14 -15.09
C CYS A 3 -8.92 -29.02 -16.58
N ASN A 4 -10.18 -29.29 -16.89
CA ASN A 4 -10.67 -29.31 -18.26
C ASN A 4 -10.71 -27.86 -18.76
N LYS A 5 -9.75 -27.45 -19.60
CA LYS A 5 -9.62 -26.08 -20.12
C LYS A 5 -10.91 -25.59 -20.78
N ASN A 6 -11.73 -26.51 -21.30
CA ASN A 6 -13.05 -26.20 -21.86
C ASN A 6 -14.06 -25.75 -20.78
N LEU A 7 -13.98 -26.29 -19.56
CA LEU A 7 -14.85 -25.88 -18.45
C LEU A 7 -14.52 -24.47 -17.95
N LEU A 8 -13.22 -24.12 -17.88
CA LEU A 8 -12.76 -22.77 -17.56
C LEU A 8 -13.20 -21.74 -18.61
N CYS A 9 -13.11 -22.09 -19.91
CA CYS A 9 -13.62 -21.24 -20.98
C CYS A 9 -15.14 -21.06 -20.91
N VAL A 10 -15.90 -22.11 -20.59
CA VAL A 10 -17.36 -22.02 -20.44
C VAL A 10 -17.75 -21.14 -19.26
N ILE A 11 -17.08 -21.28 -18.11
CA ILE A 11 -17.30 -20.42 -16.93
C ILE A 11 -16.99 -18.96 -17.26
N PHE A 12 -15.90 -18.70 -17.99
CA PHE A 12 -15.52 -17.35 -18.43
C PHE A 12 -16.57 -16.73 -19.38
N ILE A 13 -17.07 -17.50 -20.35
CA ILE A 13 -18.13 -17.05 -21.26
C ILE A 13 -19.42 -16.74 -20.50
N ILE A 14 -19.81 -17.58 -19.53
CA ILE A 14 -20.99 -17.36 -18.69
C ILE A 14 -20.84 -16.07 -17.86
N LEU A 15 -19.66 -15.82 -17.28
CA LEU A 15 -19.38 -14.59 -16.54
C LEU A 15 -19.46 -13.34 -17.42
N VAL A 16 -18.89 -13.39 -18.63
CA VAL A 16 -18.97 -12.28 -19.59
C VAL A 16 -20.42 -12.02 -20.02
N LEU A 17 -21.18 -13.07 -20.34
CA LEU A 17 -22.58 -12.96 -20.71
C LEU A 17 -23.46 -12.45 -19.55
N TYR A 18 -23.18 -12.85 -18.31
CA TYR A 18 -23.85 -12.35 -17.12
C TYR A 18 -23.59 -10.86 -16.91
N VAL A 19 -22.34 -10.40 -17.06
CA VAL A 19 -21.99 -8.98 -16.98
C VAL A 19 -22.69 -8.18 -18.08
N LEU A 20 -22.73 -8.68 -19.32
CA LEU A 20 -23.43 -8.03 -20.43
C LEU A 20 -24.95 -7.99 -20.22
N TYR A 21 -25.53 -9.07 -19.68
CA TYR A 21 -26.95 -9.15 -19.33
C TYR A 21 -27.32 -8.15 -18.22
N CYS A 22 -26.50 -8.04 -17.16
CA CYS A 22 -26.67 -7.01 -16.13
C CYS A 22 -26.60 -5.60 -16.72
N ARG A 23 -25.71 -5.35 -17.70
CA ARG A 23 -25.63 -4.06 -18.40
C ARG A 23 -26.83 -3.78 -19.30
N HIS A 24 -27.38 -4.81 -19.94
CA HIS A 24 -28.55 -4.69 -20.81
C HIS A 24 -29.84 -4.45 -20.00
N ILE A 25 -30.00 -5.12 -18.86
CA ILE A 25 -31.14 -4.86 -17.96
C ILE A 25 -31.05 -3.45 -17.35
N ASN A 26 -29.84 -2.98 -17.05
CA ASN A 26 -29.63 -1.65 -16.48
C ASN A 26 -29.61 -0.51 -17.52
N SER A 27 -29.86 -0.78 -18.81
CA SER A 27 -29.89 0.26 -19.85
C SER A 27 -31.26 0.92 -20.06
N GLU A 28 -32.31 0.52 -19.33
CA GLU A 28 -33.64 1.11 -19.48
C GLU A 28 -34.25 1.75 -18.22
N GLN A 29 -33.52 1.80 -17.11
CA GLN A 29 -33.83 2.64 -15.95
C GLN A 29 -32.57 2.64 -15.10
N GLU A 30 -31.90 3.78 -14.95
CA GLU A 30 -30.84 3.91 -13.94
C GLU A 30 -31.51 3.79 -12.56
N PRO A 31 -31.27 2.72 -11.79
CA PRO A 31 -31.60 2.77 -10.38
C PRO A 31 -30.56 3.69 -9.75
N GLU A 32 -31.04 4.71 -9.03
CA GLU A 32 -30.24 5.51 -8.12
C GLU A 32 -29.67 4.57 -7.04
N TYR A 33 -28.51 3.98 -7.34
CA TYR A 33 -27.82 3.06 -6.45
C TYR A 33 -26.73 3.84 -5.71
N ASP A 34 -26.85 3.84 -4.39
CA ASP A 34 -25.98 4.59 -3.49
C ASP A 34 -24.51 4.19 -3.73
N GLN A 35 -23.65 5.16 -4.08
CA GLN A 35 -22.23 4.92 -4.38
C GLN A 35 -21.49 4.25 -3.20
N GLU A 36 -22.05 4.35 -1.99
CA GLU A 36 -21.54 3.73 -0.76
C GLU A 36 -21.65 2.18 -0.78
N ASP A 37 -22.62 1.62 -1.50
CA ASP A 37 -22.87 0.17 -1.53
C ASP A 37 -21.95 -0.58 -2.50
N LEU A 38 -21.66 0.01 -3.66
CA LEU A 38 -20.71 -0.56 -4.64
C LEU A 38 -19.28 -0.58 -4.09
N THR A 39 -18.88 0.45 -3.33
CA THR A 39 -17.57 0.48 -2.67
C THR A 39 -17.46 -0.54 -1.54
N THR A 40 -18.55 -0.82 -0.83
CA THR A 40 -18.59 -1.83 0.24
C THR A 40 -18.54 -3.26 -0.30
N ALA A 41 -19.30 -3.56 -1.35
CA ALA A 41 -19.25 -4.84 -2.04
C ALA A 41 -17.88 -5.08 -2.70
N TRP A 42 -17.31 -4.06 -3.36
CA TRP A 42 -15.96 -4.10 -3.91
C TRP A 42 -14.90 -4.34 -2.84
N THR A 43 -14.95 -3.61 -1.73
CA THR A 43 -14.00 -3.77 -0.61
C THR A 43 -14.09 -5.18 -0.02
N SER A 44 -15.29 -5.73 0.08
CA SER A 44 -15.53 -7.07 0.61
C SER A 44 -15.00 -8.16 -0.33
N MET A 45 -15.26 -8.02 -1.63
CA MET A 45 -14.77 -8.92 -2.67
C MET A 45 -13.25 -8.83 -2.83
N TRP A 46 -12.68 -7.63 -2.79
CA TRP A 46 -11.23 -7.42 -2.81
C TRP A 46 -10.56 -7.99 -1.56
N LYS A 47 -11.12 -7.76 -0.36
CA LYS A 47 -10.63 -8.39 0.88
C LYS A 47 -10.75 -9.91 0.83
N GLN A 48 -11.80 -10.45 0.22
CA GLN A 48 -11.93 -11.90 0.02
C GLN A 48 -10.89 -12.41 -0.98
N HIS A 49 -10.72 -11.74 -2.13
CA HIS A 49 -9.71 -12.09 -3.12
C HIS A 49 -8.29 -12.00 -2.55
N CYS A 50 -7.94 -10.93 -1.82
CA CYS A 50 -6.69 -10.80 -1.10
C CYS A 50 -6.51 -11.89 -0.04
N ARG A 51 -7.59 -12.33 0.64
CA ARG A 51 -7.54 -13.43 1.59
C ARG A 51 -7.30 -14.79 0.91
N GLU A 52 -7.98 -15.07 -0.19
CA GLU A 52 -7.78 -16.28 -0.98
C GLU A 52 -6.36 -16.31 -1.57
N MET A 53 -5.90 -15.19 -2.13
CA MET A 53 -4.54 -14.96 -2.57
C MET A 53 -3.50 -15.17 -1.46
N TYR A 54 -3.78 -14.72 -0.24
CA TYR A 54 -2.89 -14.91 0.92
C TYR A 54 -2.75 -16.38 1.31
N VAL A 55 -3.83 -17.15 1.17
CA VAL A 55 -3.83 -18.60 1.38
C VAL A 55 -3.02 -19.30 0.27
N ASP A 56 -3.19 -18.88 -0.99
CA ASP A 56 -2.54 -19.49 -2.15
C ASP A 56 -1.04 -19.17 -2.25
N LEU A 57 -0.63 -17.94 -1.90
CA LEU A 57 0.77 -17.51 -1.92
C LEU A 57 1.54 -17.83 -0.64
N LYS A 58 0.88 -18.32 0.42
CA LYS A 58 1.51 -18.61 1.72
C LYS A 58 2.39 -17.46 2.23
N LEU A 59 1.97 -16.22 1.98
CA LEU A 59 2.70 -15.00 2.37
C LEU A 59 3.07 -15.01 3.86
N GLY A 60 2.17 -15.58 4.68
CA GLY A 60 2.40 -15.79 6.10
C GLY A 60 2.67 -14.49 6.86
N ASP A 61 3.12 -14.63 8.11
CA ASP A 61 3.43 -13.47 8.94
C ASP A 61 4.86 -12.94 8.70
N HIS A 62 5.49 -13.30 7.58
CA HIS A 62 6.90 -13.02 7.35
C HIS A 62 7.11 -11.53 7.05
N VAL A 63 7.99 -10.92 7.83
CA VAL A 63 8.40 -9.52 7.72
C VAL A 63 9.88 -9.47 7.37
N CYS A 64 10.22 -8.75 6.31
CA CYS A 64 11.60 -8.57 5.86
C CYS A 64 12.11 -7.21 6.32
N VAL A 65 13.31 -7.14 6.87
CA VAL A 65 14.02 -5.88 7.10
C VAL A 65 15.31 -5.90 6.31
N VAL A 66 15.52 -4.86 5.51
CA VAL A 66 16.70 -4.72 4.66
C VAL A 66 17.29 -3.32 4.75
N ASP A 67 18.61 -3.22 4.67
CA ASP A 67 19.29 -1.95 4.47
C ASP A 67 19.08 -1.49 3.03
N THR A 68 19.00 -0.18 2.83
CA THR A 68 18.81 0.41 1.51
C THR A 68 19.90 1.43 1.22
N GLU A 69 20.23 1.59 -0.06
CA GLU A 69 21.21 2.59 -0.50
C GLU A 69 20.56 3.93 -0.92
N PHE A 70 19.25 4.14 -0.66
CA PHE A 70 18.62 5.42 -1.00
C PHE A 70 18.91 6.45 0.09
N SER A 71 19.13 7.71 -0.33
CA SER A 71 19.45 8.82 0.57
C SER A 71 18.19 9.32 1.29
N PRO A 72 17.98 9.03 2.58
CA PRO A 72 16.75 9.41 3.25
C PRO A 72 16.69 10.91 3.56
N ASP A 73 17.85 11.53 3.76
CA ASP A 73 17.98 12.99 3.92
C ASP A 73 17.48 13.74 2.68
N THR A 74 17.80 13.24 1.48
CA THR A 74 17.32 13.86 0.24
C THR A 74 15.80 13.92 0.15
N ILE A 75 15.10 12.92 0.71
CA ILE A 75 13.63 12.90 0.76
C ILE A 75 13.12 13.93 1.77
N ILE A 76 13.70 13.97 2.97
CA ILE A 76 13.32 14.96 3.99
C ILE A 76 13.58 16.39 3.50
N ASP A 77 14.74 16.64 2.90
CA ASP A 77 15.14 17.92 2.33
C ASP A 77 14.16 18.39 1.26
N GLU A 78 13.78 17.51 0.31
CA GLU A 78 12.81 17.86 -0.72
C GLU A 78 11.44 18.22 -0.11
N VAL A 79 10.98 17.44 0.87
CA VAL A 79 9.70 17.73 1.54
C VAL A 79 9.77 19.07 2.26
N GLN A 80 10.83 19.32 3.03
CA GLN A 80 11.02 20.55 3.80
C GLN A 80 11.14 21.78 2.90
N ASP A 81 11.91 21.71 1.82
CA ASP A 81 12.06 22.78 0.84
C ASP A 81 10.70 23.16 0.23
N LYS A 82 9.93 22.16 -0.22
CA LYS A 82 8.61 22.39 -0.82
C LYS A 82 7.58 22.91 0.18
N LEU A 83 7.63 22.47 1.43
CA LEU A 83 6.79 23.02 2.50
C LEU A 83 7.15 24.49 2.78
N LYS A 84 8.45 24.81 2.89
CA LYS A 84 8.95 26.17 3.11
C LYS A 84 8.51 27.12 2.00
N HIS A 85 8.56 26.67 0.75
CA HIS A 85 8.13 27.42 -0.42
C HIS A 85 6.62 27.33 -0.72
N ARG A 86 5.82 26.76 0.19
CA ARG A 86 4.35 26.63 0.08
C ARG A 86 3.88 25.90 -1.19
N GLN A 87 4.74 25.04 -1.74
CA GLN A 87 4.41 24.19 -2.88
C GLN A 87 3.65 22.93 -2.45
N LEU A 88 3.76 22.56 -1.17
CA LEU A 88 3.08 21.44 -0.54
C LEU A 88 2.45 21.85 0.80
N ARG A 89 1.56 21.00 1.30
CA ARG A 89 1.01 21.05 2.65
C ARG A 89 0.79 19.62 3.15
N TRP A 90 0.95 19.44 4.46
CA TRP A 90 0.53 18.19 5.10
C TRP A 90 -0.97 17.98 4.89
N THR A 91 -1.33 16.75 4.54
CA THR A 91 -2.72 16.31 4.47
C THR A 91 -3.04 15.44 5.68
N LYS A 92 -4.31 15.34 6.09
CA LYS A 92 -4.74 14.54 7.26
C LYS A 92 -5.96 13.65 7.00
N LYS A 93 -6.47 13.61 5.75
CA LYS A 93 -7.74 12.95 5.39
C LYS A 93 -7.67 12.25 4.04
N ARG A 94 -6.47 11.84 3.61
CA ARG A 94 -6.28 11.11 2.34
C ARG A 94 -6.85 9.69 2.39
N HIS A 95 -6.77 9.05 3.54
CA HIS A 95 -7.30 7.69 3.78
C HIS A 95 -8.47 7.75 4.77
N ALA A 96 -9.57 7.05 4.48
CA ALA A 96 -10.82 7.19 5.23
C ALA A 96 -10.74 6.58 6.65
N ASN A 97 -10.20 5.36 6.76
CA ASN A 97 -10.25 4.56 7.99
C ASN A 97 -9.04 4.81 8.92
N TYR A 98 -7.86 4.99 8.32
CA TYR A 98 -6.60 5.14 9.05
C TYR A 98 -5.78 6.29 8.43
N PRO A 99 -6.27 7.54 8.53
CA PRO A 99 -5.58 8.69 7.97
C PRO A 99 -4.23 8.94 8.65
N THR A 100 -3.26 9.31 7.84
CA THR A 100 -1.96 9.80 8.28
C THR A 100 -1.78 11.30 8.02
N THR A 101 -0.86 11.92 8.76
CA THR A 101 -0.31 13.23 8.41
C THR A 101 0.76 13.01 7.35
N ASP A 102 0.36 13.15 6.09
CA ASP A 102 1.17 12.67 4.96
C ASP A 102 1.17 13.59 3.74
N ILE A 103 2.14 13.31 2.86
CA ILE A 103 2.31 13.90 1.54
C ILE A 103 2.45 12.76 0.51
N PRO A 104 1.61 12.71 -0.53
CA PRO A 104 1.74 11.71 -1.58
C PRO A 104 3.01 11.92 -2.41
N VAL A 105 3.69 10.83 -2.78
CA VAL A 105 4.84 10.85 -3.68
C VAL A 105 4.38 10.62 -5.11
N THR A 106 4.37 11.70 -5.89
CA THR A 106 4.04 11.72 -7.31
C THR A 106 5.09 12.56 -8.06
N PRO A 107 5.20 12.45 -9.40
CA PRO A 107 6.09 13.31 -10.17
C PRO A 107 5.83 14.82 -9.96
N LYS A 108 4.60 15.20 -9.60
CA LYS A 108 4.22 16.60 -9.36
C LYS A 108 4.54 17.08 -7.94
N THR A 109 4.34 16.22 -6.95
CA THR A 109 4.47 16.61 -5.54
C THR A 109 5.91 16.52 -5.07
N LEU A 110 6.59 15.42 -5.33
CA LEU A 110 7.94 15.13 -4.87
C LEU A 110 8.72 14.45 -6.02
N PRO A 111 9.11 15.17 -7.09
CA PRO A 111 9.79 14.58 -8.25
C PRO A 111 11.07 13.83 -7.91
N ILE A 112 11.91 14.32 -6.99
CA ILE A 112 13.17 13.65 -6.61
C ILE A 112 12.85 12.35 -5.87
N THR A 113 11.99 12.43 -4.85
CA THR A 113 11.50 11.27 -4.10
C THR A 113 10.77 10.29 -5.02
N ASN A 114 10.07 10.77 -6.04
CA ASN A 114 9.41 9.93 -7.03
C ASN A 114 10.43 9.10 -7.82
N SER A 115 11.54 9.70 -8.27
CA SER A 115 12.63 8.95 -8.91
C SER A 115 13.32 7.98 -7.94
N LEU A 116 13.53 8.40 -6.68
CA LEU A 116 14.15 7.55 -5.65
C LEU A 116 13.28 6.34 -5.31
N LYS A 117 11.96 6.48 -5.21
CA LYS A 117 11.08 5.33 -4.95
C LYS A 117 11.08 4.33 -6.10
N GLU A 118 11.16 4.76 -7.36
CA GLU A 118 11.22 3.81 -8.49
C GLU A 118 12.51 3.00 -8.46
N ARG A 119 13.63 3.63 -8.06
CA ARG A 119 14.89 2.93 -7.81
C ARG A 119 14.79 1.98 -6.62
N LEU A 120 14.25 2.43 -5.49
CA LEU A 120 14.00 1.61 -4.31
C LEU A 120 13.17 0.37 -4.65
N LEU A 121 12.12 0.51 -5.47
CA LEU A 121 11.30 -0.61 -5.91
C LEU A 121 12.12 -1.63 -6.69
N LYS A 122 12.86 -1.16 -7.70
CA LYS A 122 13.59 -2.01 -8.62
C LYS A 122 14.83 -2.66 -7.98
N GLU A 123 15.57 -1.91 -7.19
CA GLU A 123 16.89 -2.29 -6.68
C GLU A 123 16.80 -3.05 -5.34
N VAL A 124 15.72 -2.85 -4.57
CA VAL A 124 15.61 -3.41 -3.20
C VAL A 124 14.29 -4.13 -2.98
N VAL A 125 13.15 -3.43 -3.11
CA VAL A 125 11.87 -3.96 -2.61
C VAL A 125 11.38 -5.15 -3.44
N ALA A 126 11.42 -5.09 -4.77
CA ALA A 126 10.97 -6.18 -5.62
C ALA A 126 11.88 -7.43 -5.53
N PRO A 127 13.22 -7.31 -5.53
CA PRO A 127 14.11 -8.45 -5.25
C PRO A 127 13.85 -9.11 -3.89
N GLU A 128 13.61 -8.32 -2.85
CA GLU A 128 13.31 -8.85 -1.51
C GLU A 128 11.94 -9.52 -1.43
N ILE A 129 10.95 -8.98 -2.13
CA ILE A 129 9.64 -9.64 -2.28
C ILE A 129 9.80 -10.99 -2.98
N LYS A 130 10.61 -11.07 -4.05
CA LYS A 130 10.90 -12.33 -4.73
C LYS A 130 11.56 -13.33 -3.78
N ARG A 131 12.55 -12.89 -3.01
CA ARG A 131 13.27 -13.76 -2.07
C ARG A 131 12.38 -14.27 -0.93
N ALA A 132 11.53 -13.41 -0.38
CA ALA A 132 10.75 -13.71 0.81
C ALA A 132 9.42 -14.45 0.51
N TYR A 133 8.81 -14.13 -0.62
CA TYR A 133 7.44 -14.56 -0.95
C TYR A 133 7.34 -15.34 -2.26
N ASP A 134 8.46 -15.57 -2.96
CA ASP A 134 8.53 -16.23 -4.27
C ASP A 134 7.73 -15.55 -5.39
N ILE A 135 7.37 -14.27 -5.22
CA ILE A 135 6.64 -13.49 -6.24
C ILE A 135 7.63 -12.89 -7.24
N ASP A 136 7.38 -13.06 -8.54
CA ASP A 136 8.19 -12.45 -9.61
C ASP A 136 8.28 -10.92 -9.44
N GLU A 137 9.51 -10.39 -9.42
CA GLU A 137 9.81 -8.97 -9.28
C GLU A 137 9.15 -8.12 -10.37
N ASN A 138 8.97 -8.65 -11.58
CA ASN A 138 8.35 -7.95 -12.71
C ASN A 138 6.85 -7.77 -12.54
N ASN A 139 6.25 -8.50 -11.60
CA ASN A 139 4.84 -8.39 -11.29
C ASN A 139 4.56 -7.37 -10.18
N ILE A 140 5.58 -6.77 -9.57
CA ILE A 140 5.43 -5.82 -8.47
C ILE A 140 5.31 -4.39 -9.01
N SER A 141 4.36 -3.62 -8.48
CA SER A 141 4.23 -2.20 -8.82
C SER A 141 3.65 -1.38 -7.67
N TYR A 142 3.95 -0.08 -7.66
CA TYR A 142 3.31 0.84 -6.72
C TYR A 142 1.79 0.95 -6.99
N GLN A 143 1.00 0.71 -5.95
CA GLN A 143 -0.35 1.26 -5.88
C GLN A 143 -0.27 2.75 -5.54
N GLU A 144 0.44 3.07 -4.47
CA GLU A 144 0.79 4.42 -4.05
C GLU A 144 2.02 4.41 -3.13
N ALA A 145 2.65 5.58 -2.97
CA ALA A 145 3.69 5.82 -1.99
C ALA A 145 3.52 7.24 -1.43
N PHE A 146 3.86 7.43 -0.17
CA PHE A 146 3.69 8.69 0.54
C PHE A 146 4.67 8.83 1.71
N VAL A 147 5.01 10.06 2.03
CA VAL A 147 5.85 10.40 3.19
C VAL A 147 4.93 10.72 4.35
N VAL A 148 5.14 10.06 5.49
CA VAL A 148 4.38 10.27 6.74
C VAL A 148 5.29 10.89 7.78
N ARG A 149 4.72 11.81 8.58
CA ARG A 149 5.37 12.38 9.75
C ARG A 149 4.54 12.14 11.00
N TYR A 150 5.16 11.52 12.00
CA TYR A 150 4.66 11.43 13.37
C TYR A 150 5.44 12.37 14.27
N SER A 151 4.78 12.99 15.25
CA SER A 151 5.43 13.90 16.20
C SER A 151 4.90 13.66 17.61
N ALA A 152 5.80 13.74 18.59
CA ALA A 152 5.44 13.67 20.01
C ALA A 152 4.66 14.89 20.53
N SER A 153 4.54 15.96 19.73
CA SER A 153 3.77 17.15 20.10
C SER A 153 2.27 16.83 20.20
N ASN A 154 1.61 17.33 21.25
CA ASN A 154 0.21 17.00 21.55
C ASN A 154 -0.78 17.28 20.41
N ASP A 155 -0.52 18.28 19.56
CA ASP A 155 -1.40 18.66 18.44
C ASP A 155 -1.14 17.88 17.14
N HIS A 156 -0.20 16.93 17.18
CA HIS A 156 0.22 16.15 16.03
C HIS A 156 -0.09 14.66 16.21
N GLN A 157 -0.21 13.97 15.09
CA GLN A 157 -0.35 12.52 15.10
C GLN A 157 0.97 11.91 15.58
N HIS A 158 0.93 11.15 16.67
CA HIS A 158 2.10 10.52 17.27
C HIS A 158 2.24 9.03 16.91
N GLY A 159 1.17 8.40 16.39
CA GLY A 159 1.16 7.01 15.96
C GLY A 159 -0.07 6.70 15.12
N LEU A 160 -0.27 5.42 14.80
CA LEU A 160 -1.41 4.94 14.03
C LEU A 160 -1.94 3.65 14.65
N LYS A 161 -3.26 3.60 14.89
CA LYS A 161 -3.92 2.47 15.55
C LYS A 161 -3.76 1.16 14.75
N PRO A 162 -3.91 -0.01 15.39
CA PRO A 162 -3.94 -1.30 14.71
C PRO A 162 -4.86 -1.33 13.49
N HIS A 163 -4.33 -1.77 12.34
CA HIS A 163 -5.06 -1.88 11.08
C HIS A 163 -4.43 -2.93 10.16
N VAL A 164 -5.11 -3.21 9.06
CA VAL A 164 -4.58 -3.92 7.90
C VAL A 164 -4.61 -2.95 6.72
N ASP A 165 -3.68 -3.12 5.79
CA ASP A 165 -3.65 -2.33 4.58
C ASP A 165 -4.61 -2.89 3.53
N GLY A 166 -5.07 -1.99 2.66
CA GLY A 166 -5.91 -2.34 1.51
C GLY A 166 -5.13 -2.94 0.33
N SER A 167 -3.87 -3.32 0.54
CA SER A 167 -2.95 -3.81 -0.48
C SER A 167 -2.42 -5.21 -0.17
N PRO A 168 -2.03 -5.98 -1.20
CA PRO A 168 -1.41 -7.28 -0.99
C PRO A 168 -0.09 -7.20 -0.23
N LEU A 169 0.74 -6.21 -0.55
CA LEU A 169 2.06 -5.98 0.04
C LEU A 169 2.20 -4.52 0.44
N SER A 170 3.02 -4.28 1.46
CA SER A 170 3.32 -2.96 1.99
C SER A 170 4.79 -2.86 2.36
N PHE A 171 5.30 -1.63 2.40
CA PHE A 171 6.64 -1.36 2.90
C PHE A 171 6.66 -0.09 3.74
N VAL A 172 7.58 -0.03 4.69
CA VAL A 172 7.89 1.13 5.53
C VAL A 172 9.40 1.30 5.55
N CYS A 173 9.92 2.37 4.95
CA CYS A 173 11.31 2.74 5.07
C CYS A 173 11.51 3.92 6.03
N ALA A 174 12.48 3.80 6.94
CA ALA A 174 12.79 4.84 7.91
C ALA A 174 13.63 5.96 7.28
N LEU A 175 13.14 7.20 7.38
CA LEU A 175 13.84 8.38 6.89
C LEU A 175 14.75 9.00 7.94
N ASN A 176 14.48 8.74 9.21
CA ASN A 176 15.29 9.13 10.34
C ASN A 176 15.15 8.11 11.49
N ASP A 177 16.00 8.21 12.50
CA ASP A 177 15.99 7.36 13.70
C ASP A 177 16.36 8.10 15.00
N ASP A 178 16.37 9.43 14.96
CA ASP A 178 16.63 10.35 16.07
C ASP A 178 15.36 10.72 16.86
N PHE A 179 14.58 9.71 17.25
CA PHE A 179 13.35 9.85 18.05
C PHE A 179 13.26 8.80 19.17
N VAL A 180 12.32 8.98 20.11
CA VAL A 180 12.03 7.99 21.18
C VAL A 180 10.60 7.47 21.03
N GLY A 181 10.40 6.20 21.38
CA GLY A 181 9.16 5.48 21.06
C GLY A 181 9.16 5.10 19.58
N GLY A 182 7.99 5.07 18.95
CA GLY A 182 7.88 4.74 17.54
C GLY A 182 8.06 3.25 17.24
N GLY A 183 8.19 2.95 15.94
CA GLY A 183 8.29 1.59 15.41
C GLY A 183 7.02 1.13 14.69
N THR A 184 7.11 -0.07 14.12
CA THR A 184 5.98 -0.76 13.49
C THR A 184 5.76 -2.08 14.23
N ARG A 185 4.61 -2.22 14.91
CA ARG A 185 4.30 -3.42 15.69
C ARG A 185 3.31 -4.31 14.94
N PHE A 186 3.61 -5.59 14.80
CA PHE A 186 2.71 -6.58 14.23
C PHE A 186 1.92 -7.27 15.34
N ILE A 187 0.59 -7.21 15.26
CA ILE A 187 -0.30 -7.58 16.36
C ILE A 187 -0.28 -9.08 16.63
N LYS A 188 -0.21 -9.90 15.57
CA LYS A 188 -0.26 -11.35 15.69
C LYS A 188 0.99 -11.93 16.36
N THR A 189 2.18 -11.41 16.03
CA THR A 189 3.45 -11.89 16.60
C THR A 189 3.83 -11.16 17.88
N GLY A 190 3.36 -9.91 18.06
CA GLY A 190 3.77 -9.02 19.15
C GLY A 190 5.08 -8.28 18.87
N ASP A 191 5.76 -8.58 17.77
CA ASP A 191 7.06 -8.00 17.44
C ASP A 191 6.94 -6.53 17.05
N THR A 192 7.90 -5.73 17.51
CA THR A 192 8.02 -4.31 17.16
C THR A 192 9.33 -4.07 16.43
N TYR A 193 9.23 -3.60 15.19
CA TYR A 193 10.37 -3.30 14.33
C TYR A 193 10.75 -1.83 14.45
N ASN A 194 11.91 -1.58 15.04
CA ASN A 194 12.53 -0.26 15.18
C ASN A 194 13.64 -0.11 14.15
N LEU A 195 13.25 0.34 12.96
CA LEU A 195 14.14 0.51 11.82
C LEU A 195 15.18 1.61 12.07
N LYS A 196 16.43 1.35 11.69
CA LYS A 196 17.45 2.39 11.55
C LYS A 196 17.20 3.23 10.31
N LYS A 197 17.71 4.46 10.31
CA LYS A 197 17.63 5.34 9.15
C LYS A 197 18.21 4.62 7.91
N GLY A 198 17.45 4.61 6.81
CA GLY A 198 17.82 3.90 5.59
C GLY A 198 17.45 2.41 5.58
N GLN A 199 16.83 1.86 6.63
CA GLN A 199 16.25 0.52 6.58
C GLN A 199 14.82 0.53 6.06
N CYS A 200 14.44 -0.56 5.42
CA CYS A 200 13.09 -0.79 4.94
C CYS A 200 12.51 -2.11 5.44
N CYS A 201 11.30 -2.03 5.99
CA CYS A 201 10.47 -3.16 6.40
C CYS A 201 9.48 -3.47 5.27
N ILE A 202 9.41 -4.73 4.82
CA ILE A 202 8.51 -5.20 3.77
C ILE A 202 7.66 -6.33 4.33
N PHE A 203 6.35 -6.28 4.12
CA PHE A 203 5.41 -7.23 4.71
C PHE A 203 4.11 -7.36 3.89
N PRO A 204 3.37 -8.47 4.05
CA PRO A 204 2.00 -8.61 3.53
C PRO A 204 1.07 -7.58 4.15
N GLY A 205 0.34 -6.82 3.32
CA GLY A 205 -0.51 -5.72 3.80
C GLY A 205 -1.65 -6.19 4.71
N ILE A 206 -2.06 -7.45 4.61
CA ILE A 206 -3.08 -8.02 5.51
C ILE A 206 -2.54 -8.34 6.91
N ASN A 207 -1.23 -8.25 7.14
CA ASN A 207 -0.66 -8.44 8.47
C ASN A 207 -1.06 -7.26 9.34
N GLN A 208 -1.90 -7.54 10.34
CA GLN A 208 -2.40 -6.51 11.22
C GLN A 208 -1.23 -5.87 11.98
N HIS A 209 -1.09 -4.56 11.86
CA HIS A 209 0.03 -3.81 12.40
C HIS A 209 -0.40 -2.42 12.87
N GLU A 210 0.48 -1.75 13.62
CA GLU A 210 0.28 -0.39 14.11
C GLU A 210 1.56 0.45 14.04
N GLY A 211 1.40 1.76 13.98
CA GLY A 211 2.47 2.71 14.22
C GLY A 211 2.53 3.03 15.70
N VAL A 212 3.51 2.46 16.41
CA VAL A 212 3.69 2.68 17.85
C VAL A 212 3.92 4.19 18.12
N PRO A 213 3.32 4.76 19.19
CA PRO A 213 3.47 6.18 19.51
C PRO A 213 4.93 6.65 19.65
N VAL A 214 5.25 7.76 18.98
CA VAL A 214 6.46 8.55 19.19
C VAL A 214 6.26 9.41 20.45
N THR A 215 7.21 9.35 21.38
CA THR A 215 7.14 10.04 22.68
C THR A 215 8.16 11.17 22.82
N LYS A 216 9.17 11.24 21.93
CA LYS A 216 10.09 12.38 21.80
C LYS A 216 10.55 12.53 20.36
N GLY A 217 10.63 13.77 19.87
CA GLY A 217 11.10 14.08 18.51
C GLY A 217 10.03 13.86 17.43
N GLU A 218 10.50 13.69 16.20
CA GLU A 218 9.66 13.40 15.04
C GLU A 218 10.15 12.13 14.34
N ARG A 219 9.21 11.30 13.87
CA ARG A 219 9.50 10.12 13.05
C ARG A 219 8.99 10.35 11.64
N TRP A 220 9.88 10.20 10.67
CA TRP A 220 9.61 10.33 9.26
C TRP A 220 9.79 8.98 8.58
N ILE A 221 8.81 8.59 7.76
CA ILE A 221 8.86 7.35 6.98
C ILE A 221 8.45 7.60 5.54
N LEU A 222 9.08 6.89 4.61
CA LEU A 222 8.54 6.65 3.28
C LEU A 222 7.83 5.31 3.32
N THR A 223 6.54 5.30 3.07
CA THR A 223 5.72 4.09 3.11
C THR A 223 4.89 3.99 1.85
N GLY A 224 4.36 2.81 1.57
CA GLY A 224 3.46 2.66 0.45
C GLY A 224 2.89 1.27 0.30
N PHE A 225 1.98 1.19 -0.67
CA PHE A 225 1.18 0.03 -0.98
C PHE A 225 1.63 -0.51 -2.34
N LEU A 226 1.79 -1.83 -2.40
CA LEU A 226 2.29 -2.54 -3.56
C LEU A 226 1.25 -3.52 -4.07
N ASN A 227 1.10 -3.57 -5.38
CA ASN A 227 0.36 -4.61 -6.07
C ASN A 227 1.31 -5.72 -6.51
N TYR A 228 0.78 -6.92 -6.69
CA TYR A 228 1.43 -7.95 -7.48
C TYR A 228 0.49 -8.59 -8.51
N GLY A 229 1.01 -8.89 -9.70
CA GLY A 229 0.36 -9.69 -10.75
C GLY A 229 -0.22 -8.90 -11.92
N PRO A 230 -0.44 -9.55 -13.08
CA PRO A 230 -1.07 -8.94 -14.26
C PRO A 230 -2.50 -8.45 -13.97
N THR A 231 -3.19 -9.11 -13.05
CA THR A 231 -4.55 -8.76 -12.60
C THR A 231 -4.64 -7.40 -11.94
N ALA A 232 -3.59 -6.88 -11.29
CA ALA A 232 -3.65 -5.53 -10.73
C ALA A 232 -3.60 -4.44 -11.81
N LEU A 233 -2.83 -4.68 -12.88
CA LEU A 233 -2.79 -3.82 -14.06
C LEU A 233 -4.08 -3.95 -14.88
N GLU A 234 -4.61 -5.17 -15.04
CA GLU A 234 -5.86 -5.45 -15.74
C GLU A 234 -7.08 -4.95 -14.96
N CYS A 235 -7.14 -5.10 -13.64
CA CYS A 235 -8.16 -4.48 -12.80
C CYS A 235 -8.08 -2.95 -12.88
N LYS A 236 -6.88 -2.34 -12.79
CA LYS A 236 -6.73 -0.89 -13.03
C LYS A 236 -7.13 -0.46 -14.45
N ARG A 237 -6.93 -1.30 -15.47
CA ARG A 237 -7.29 -1.00 -16.88
C ARG A 237 -8.79 -1.15 -17.14
N LEU A 238 -9.41 -2.19 -16.60
CA LEU A 238 -10.84 -2.47 -16.72
C LEU A 238 -11.70 -1.40 -16.03
N PHE A 239 -11.20 -0.78 -14.96
CA PHE A 239 -11.92 0.21 -14.17
C PHE A 239 -11.41 1.66 -14.32
N ARG A 240 -10.46 1.93 -15.24
CA ARG A 240 -10.12 3.31 -15.69
C ARG A 240 -11.04 3.82 -16.80
N VAL A 241 -12.11 3.09 -17.11
CA VAL A 241 -13.21 3.55 -17.95
C VAL A 241 -14.45 3.72 -17.08
N SER A 242 -14.48 4.83 -16.35
CA SER A 242 -15.68 5.51 -15.82
C SER A 242 -15.26 6.93 -15.44
#